data_AF-A0A8S9PEL5-F1
#
_entry.id   AF-A0A8S9PEL5-F1
#
_cell.length_a   1.000
_cell.length_b   1.000
_cell.length_c   1.000
_cell.angle_alpha   90.00
_cell.angle_beta   90.00
_cell.angle_gamma   90.00
#
_symmetry.space_group_name_H-M   'P 1'
#
loop_
_entity.id
_entity.type
_entity.pdbx_description
1 polymer ?
#
loop_
_entity_poly.entity_id
_entity_poly.type
_entity_poly.pdbx_seq_one_letter_code
_entity_poly.pdbx_strand_id
1 'polypeptide(L)' 'MVRNTRTNAAVTVRIVDQCSNGGLDLDVAMFNQIDTDGDGYRKGHLIVDYQFVDCGNELIDQPADFKNILVSATDRV' A
#
# COMPACT_ATOMS: atom_id res chain seq x y z
N MET A 1 4.68 0.01 -5.87
CA MET A 1 4.11 -1.29 -5.51
C MET A 1 3.99 -1.39 -3.99
N VAL A 2 2.90 -1.97 -3.51
CA VAL A 2 2.63 -2.29 -2.11
C VAL A 2 2.42 -3.79 -2.00
N ARG A 3 3.12 -4.47 -1.09
CA ARG A 3 3.06 -5.92 -0.88
C ARG A 3 2.77 -6.24 0.57
N ASN A 4 1.73 -7.04 0.82
CA ASN A 4 1.43 -7.59 2.14
C ASN A 4 2.57 -8.51 2.58
N THR A 5 3.26 -8.17 3.68
CA THR A 5 4.41 -8.95 4.17
C THR A 5 4.05 -10.35 4.64
N ARG A 6 2.76 -10.58 4.94
CA ARG A 6 2.24 -11.82 5.49
C ARG A 6 1.77 -12.79 4.40
N THR A 7 1.17 -12.30 3.32
CA THR A 7 0.59 -13.14 2.25
C THR A 7 1.31 -13.04 0.92
N ASN A 8 2.23 -12.09 0.76
CA ASN A 8 2.89 -11.73 -0.49
C ASN A 8 1.97 -11.21 -1.60
N ALA A 9 0.67 -11.01 -1.33
CA ALA A 9 -0.23 -10.34 -2.27
C ALA A 9 0.24 -8.89 -2.49
N ALA A 10 0.20 -8.42 -3.73
CA ALA A 10 0.75 -7.12 -4.10
C ALA A 10 -0.13 -6.37 -5.10
N VAL A 11 -0.08 -5.04 -5.01
CA VAL A 11 -0.80 -4.12 -5.89
C VAL A 11 0.08 -2.91 -6.22
N THR A 12 -0.09 -2.32 -7.41
CA THR A 12 0.49 -1.02 -7.75
C THR A 12 -0.61 0.03 -7.67
N VAL A 13 -0.41 1.02 -6.81
CA VAL A 13 -1.35 2.12 -6.56
C VAL A 13 -0.65 3.46 -6.77
N ARG A 14 -1.42 4.50 -7.09
CA ARG A 14 -0.94 5.87 -7.19
C ARG A 14 -1.13 6.58 -5.85
N ILE A 15 -0.09 7.26 -5.37
CA ILE A 15 -0.18 8.10 -4.18
C ILE A 15 -0.98 9.36 -4.56
N VAL A 16 -2.13 9.58 -3.94
CA VAL A 16 -3.04 10.70 -4.26
C VAL A 16 -3.02 11.82 -3.22
N ASP A 17 -2.66 11.52 -1.96
CA ASP A 17 -2.60 12.50 -0.87
C ASP A 17 -1.80 11.91 0.31
N GLN A 18 -1.20 12.77 1.13
CA GLN A 18 -0.46 12.38 2.33
C GLN A 18 -1.38 12.51 3.56
N CYS A 19 -1.79 11.39 4.15
CA CYS A 19 -2.52 11.41 5.41
C CYS A 19 -1.56 11.60 6.59
N SER A 20 -1.95 12.35 7.62
CA SER A 20 -1.08 12.77 8.74
C SER A 20 -0.78 11.69 9.80
N ASN A 21 -1.12 10.43 9.52
CA ASN A 21 -1.17 9.30 10.47
C ASN A 21 0.17 8.53 10.56
N GLY A 22 1.20 8.94 9.80
CA GLY A 22 2.51 8.27 9.78
C GLY A 22 2.51 6.91 9.05
N GLY A 23 1.43 6.60 8.32
CA GLY A 23 1.25 5.41 7.50
C GLY A 23 0.80 5.77 6.07
N LEU A 24 0.26 4.79 5.35
CA LEU A 24 -0.38 4.99 4.06
C LEU A 24 -1.84 4.53 4.14
N ASP A 25 -2.76 5.34 3.64
CA ASP A 25 -4.16 4.93 3.53
C ASP A 25 -4.44 4.48 2.10
N LEU A 26 -4.74 3.19 1.96
CA LEU A 26 -5.17 2.61 0.69
C LEU A 26 -6.68 2.71 0.57
N ASP A 27 -7.15 2.92 -0.66
CA ASP A 27 -8.54 2.70 -1.02
C ASP A 27 -9.00 1.29 -0.57
N VAL A 28 -10.23 1.18 -0.07
CA VAL A 28 -10.79 -0.08 0.46
C VAL A 28 -10.75 -1.21 -0.57
N ALA A 29 -11.02 -0.93 -1.85
CA ALA A 29 -10.98 -1.95 -2.88
C ALA A 29 -9.56 -2.46 -3.13
N MET A 30 -8.55 -1.59 -3.03
CA MET A 30 -7.14 -1.98 -3.14
C MET A 30 -6.65 -2.73 -1.88
N PHE A 31 -7.09 -2.31 -0.70
CA PHE A 31 -6.79 -3.00 0.56
C PHE A 31 -7.29 -4.45 0.52
N ASN A 32 -8.54 -4.66 0.10
CA ASN A 32 -9.15 -5.98 0.01
C ASN A 32 -8.45 -6.91 -0.98
N GLN A 33 -7.81 -6.38 -2.03
CA GLN A 33 -7.03 -7.20 -2.98
C GLN A 33 -5.77 -7.80 -2.35
N ILE A 34 -5.19 -7.13 -1.35
CA ILE A 34 -3.94 -7.59 -0.70
C ILE A 34 -4.17 -8.21 0.69
N ASP A 35 -5.35 -8.05 1.29
CA ASP A 35 -5.76 -8.74 2.53
C ASP A 35 -6.38 -10.12 2.25
N THR A 36 -5.63 -11.00 1.58
CA THR A 36 -6.15 -12.26 1.00
C THR A 36 -6.62 -13.32 2.01
N ASP A 37 -6.50 -13.07 3.31
CA ASP A 37 -7.04 -13.96 4.36
C ASP A 37 -7.76 -13.20 5.50
N GLY A 38 -8.04 -11.91 5.30
CA GLY A 38 -8.87 -11.10 6.19
C GLY A 38 -8.22 -10.69 7.52
N ASP A 39 -6.94 -10.98 7.76
CA ASP A 39 -6.27 -10.57 9.01
C ASP A 39 -6.16 -9.04 9.13
N GLY A 40 -5.91 -8.35 8.01
CA GLY A 40 -5.77 -6.90 7.97
C GLY A 40 -7.06 -6.20 8.36
N TYR A 41 -8.19 -6.65 7.81
CA TYR A 41 -9.52 -6.15 8.14
C TYR A 41 -9.84 -6.32 9.63
N ARG A 42 -9.55 -7.49 10.22
CA ARG A 42 -9.76 -7.73 11.66
C ARG A 42 -8.90 -6.83 12.55
N LYS A 43 -7.68 -6.49 12.12
CA LYS A 43 -6.73 -5.64 12.85
C LYS A 43 -6.89 -4.15 12.56
N GLY A 44 -7.66 -3.81 11.53
CA GLY A 44 -7.79 -2.45 11.00
C GLY A 44 -6.57 -1.94 10.22
N HIS A 45 -5.55 -2.78 10.00
CA HIS A 45 -4.34 -2.41 9.25
C HIS A 45 -3.56 -3.63 8.75
N LEU A 46 -2.71 -3.41 7.74
CA LEU A 46 -1.70 -4.34 7.23
C LEU A 46 -0.29 -3.82 7.50
N ILE A 47 0.66 -4.73 7.68
CA ILE A 47 2.09 -4.43 7.54
C ILE A 47 2.46 -4.73 6.09
N VAL A 48 3.05 -3.76 5.40
CA VAL A 48 3.40 -3.90 3.99
C VAL A 48 4.84 -3.49 3.72
N ASP A 49 5.44 -4.14 2.73
CA ASP A 49 6.58 -3.58 2.02
C ASP A 49 6.06 -2.66 0.91
N TYR A 50 6.61 -1.46 0.78
CA TYR A 50 6.32 -0.56 -0.33
C TYR A 50 7.59 -0.13 -1.05
N GLN A 51 7.44 0.11 -2.36
CA GLN A 51 8.49 0.57 -3.25
C GLN A 51 7.89 1.56 -4.25
N PHE A 52 8.59 2.66 -4.50
CA PHE A 52 8.27 3.52 -5.65
C PHE A 52 8.57 2.74 -6.94
N VAL A 53 7.61 2.76 -7.86
CA VAL A 53 7.73 2.13 -9.17
C VAL A 53 7.39 3.15 -10.23
N ASP A 54 8.07 3.08 -11.37
CA ASP A 54 7.73 3.91 -12.51
C ASP A 54 6.32 3.56 -13.01
N CYS A 55 5.48 4.58 -13.17
CA CYS A 55 4.12 4.47 -13.69
C CYS A 55 4.04 4.71 -15.20
N GLY A 56 5.19 4.86 -15.88
CA GLY A 56 5.31 5.04 -17.34
C GLY A 56 5.24 6.49 -17.80
N ASN A 57 5.54 7.45 -16.92
CA ASN A 57 5.43 8.90 -17.17
C ASN A 57 6.74 9.68 -16.92
N GLU A 58 7.89 9.02 -17.05
CA GLU A 58 9.25 9.60 -17.11
C GLU A 58 9.69 10.43 -15.88
N LEU A 59 9.03 10.30 -14.74
CA LEU A 59 9.48 10.93 -13.49
C LEU A 59 10.40 9.99 -12.71
N ILE A 60 11.70 10.06 -13.06
CA ILE A 60 12.91 9.65 -12.30
C ILE A 60 12.92 8.20 -11.78
N ASP A 61 13.96 7.46 -12.17
CA ASP A 61 14.41 6.22 -11.50
C ASP A 61 14.64 6.46 -10.00
N GLN A 62 13.61 6.24 -9.18
CA GLN A 62 13.77 6.15 -7.74
C GLN A 62 14.41 4.79 -7.43
N PRO A 63 15.48 4.74 -6.61
CA PRO A 63 16.09 3.47 -6.22
C PRO A 63 15.03 2.53 -5.63
N ALA A 64 15.13 1.26 -6.02
CA ALA A 64 14.20 0.19 -5.68
C ALA A 64 14.31 -0.28 -4.22
N ASP A 65 14.30 0.66 -3.28
CA ASP A 65 14.38 0.34 -1.86
C ASP A 65 12.99 0.05 -1.31
N PHE A 66 12.80 -1.21 -0.87
CA PHE A 66 11.61 -1.61 -0.14
C PHE A 66 11.66 -1.03 1.28
N LYS A 67 10.58 -0.34 1.66
CA LYS A 67 10.38 0.20 3.00
C LYS A 67 9.19 -0.47 3.65
N ASN A 68 9.25 -0.70 4.96
CA ASN A 68 8.14 -1.26 5.72
C ASN A 68 7.27 -0.14 6.30
N ILE A 69 5.95 -0.24 6.15
CA ILE A 69 5.01 0.72 6.73
C ILE A 69 3.68 0.05 7.09
N LEU A 70 2.93 0.68 8.00
CA LEU A 70 1.55 0.32 8.28
C LEU A 70 0.63 0.94 7.22
N VAL A 71 -0.26 0.11 6.70
CA VAL A 71 -1.32 0.53 5.77
C VAL A 71 -2.68 0.34 6.43
N SER A 72 -3.52 1.36 6.35
CA SER A 72 -4.93 1.26 6.72
C SER A 72 -5.82 1.39 5.48
N ALA A 73 -7.09 1.00 5.61
CA ALA A 73 -8.08 1.21 4.55
C ALA A 73 -8.81 2.54 4.81
N THR A 74 -8.92 3.38 3.79
CA THR A 74 -9.76 4.58 3.81
C THR A 74 -10.74 4.54 2.65
N ASP A 75 -11.99 4.89 2.94
CA ASP A 75 -12.99 5.12 1.90
C ASP A 75 -12.98 6.62 1.63
N ARG A 76 -12.10 7.06 0.71
CA ARG A 76 -12.14 8.44 0.22
C ARG A 76 -13.26 8.52 -0.82
N VAL A 77 -14.49 8.67 -0.33
CA VAL A 77 -15.63 9.17 -1.12
C VAL A 77 -15.47 10.66 -1.35
#